data_AF-A0AAW6I9L4-F1
#
_entry.id   AF-A0AAW6I9L4-F1
#
_cell.length_a   1.000
_cell.length_b   1.000
_cell.length_c   1.000
_cell.angle_alpha   90.00
_cell.angle_beta   90.00
_cell.angle_gamma   90.00
#
_symmetry.space_group_name_H-M   'P 1'
#
loop_
_entity.id
_entity.type
_entity.pdbx_description
1 polymer ?
#
loop_
_entity_poly.entity_id
_entity_poly.type
_entity_poly.pdbx_seq_one_letter_code
_entity_poly.pdbx_strand_id
1 'polypeptide(L)'
;MIGVNSRLNWFSWFVAFYIFAMIVMPFVGRLIDQKPLFYSLVCIGAFFIGEVALHEFYPHYTENDWTQRLFDCLLQTPCMILGYLFAKQHWFTMIHIPQSKYMSLLAFFLIVGILIARSLKSAFWGFNLDFFYAPLFIFSVLIMTNQLSNRIVSKVLTILGNTSVYMWFFHALFFTKVTRELYQPFVAVSDSFWIVTSWTILLTFVCSWCILFVVNKIEKKLK
;
A
#
# COMPACT_ATOMS: atom_id res chain seq x y z
N MET A 1 -10.10 31.71 13.84
CA MET A 1 -9.80 30.40 14.47
C MET A 1 -9.21 29.50 13.41
N ILE A 2 -7.88 29.51 13.29
CA ILE A 2 -7.13 28.68 12.34
C ILE A 2 -7.16 27.26 12.92
N GLY A 3 -8.06 26.44 12.38
CA GLY A 3 -8.25 25.05 12.76
C GLY A 3 -7.00 24.24 12.44
N VAL A 4 -6.07 24.21 13.38
CA VAL A 4 -5.02 23.19 13.50
C VAL A 4 -5.72 21.92 14.00
N ASN A 5 -6.55 21.32 13.15
CA ASN A 5 -6.86 19.91 13.28
C ASN A 5 -5.85 19.17 12.41
N SER A 6 -4.81 18.64 13.07
CA SER A 6 -3.86 17.65 12.55
C SER A 6 -4.53 16.42 11.94
N ARG A 7 -5.85 16.26 12.13
CA ARG A 7 -6.69 15.18 11.61
C ARG A 7 -6.78 15.07 10.08
N LEU A 8 -6.31 16.06 9.30
CA LEU A 8 -6.25 15.97 7.82
C LEU A 8 -4.94 15.38 7.28
N ASN A 9 -3.90 15.20 8.11
CA ASN A 9 -2.66 14.50 7.73
C ASN A 9 -2.79 12.96 7.78
N TRP A 10 -4.00 12.43 7.96
CA TRP A 10 -4.28 11.00 7.85
C TRP A 10 -3.97 10.43 6.44
N PHE A 11 -3.73 11.30 5.44
CA PHE A 11 -3.23 10.92 4.12
C PHE A 11 -1.70 11.00 3.97
N SER A 12 -0.92 11.16 5.04
CA SER A 12 0.56 11.26 4.95
C SER A 12 1.31 10.19 5.72
N TRP A 13 0.63 9.30 6.45
CA TRP A 13 1.28 8.19 7.17
C TRP A 13 2.11 7.32 6.22
N PHE A 14 1.64 7.14 4.98
CA PHE A 14 2.36 6.34 3.99
C PHE A 14 3.68 6.99 3.58
N VAL A 15 3.85 8.32 3.65
CA VAL A 15 5.14 8.98 3.35
C VAL A 15 6.18 8.61 4.40
N ALA A 16 5.81 8.71 5.68
CA ALA A 16 6.66 8.28 6.78
C ALA A 16 6.99 6.78 6.65
N PHE A 17 6.00 5.97 6.29
CA PHE A 17 6.17 4.56 6.01
C PHE A 17 7.12 4.28 4.84
N TYR A 18 7.06 5.03 3.74
CA TYR A 18 7.99 4.87 2.62
C TYR A 18 9.42 5.21 3.03
N ILE A 19 9.64 6.30 3.77
CA ILE A 19 10.96 6.67 4.28
C ILE A 19 11.48 5.57 5.21
N PHE A 20 10.62 5.11 6.14
CA PHE A 20 10.91 4.00 7.02
C PHE A 20 11.29 2.73 6.23
N ALA A 21 10.50 2.38 5.21
CA ALA A 21 10.74 1.21 4.36
C ALA A 21 12.07 1.32 3.61
N MET A 22 12.43 2.49 3.08
CA MET A 22 13.73 2.72 2.42
C MET A 22 14.91 2.50 3.37
N ILE A 23 14.74 2.81 4.66
CA ILE A 23 15.78 2.61 5.68
C ILE A 23 15.82 1.14 6.12
N VAL A 24 14.66 0.52 6.38
CA VAL A 24 14.56 -0.79 7.04
C VAL A 24 14.68 -1.96 6.06
N MET A 25 14.06 -1.87 4.89
CA MET A 25 14.01 -2.97 3.92
C MET A 25 15.39 -3.42 3.39
N PRO A 26 16.40 -2.56 3.20
CA PRO A 26 17.74 -3.03 2.83
C PRO A 26 18.35 -4.00 3.85
N PHE A 27 18.05 -3.85 5.14
CA PHE A 27 18.55 -4.75 6.19
C PHE A 27 17.68 -5.99 6.30
N VAL A 28 16.36 -5.81 6.38
CA VAL A 28 15.39 -6.92 6.48
C VAL A 28 15.47 -7.82 5.24
N GLY A 29 15.57 -7.24 4.05
CA GLY A 29 15.70 -7.97 2.79
C GLY A 29 16.96 -8.85 2.75
N ARG A 30 18.11 -8.37 3.26
CA ARG A 30 19.34 -9.18 3.35
C ARG A 30 19.17 -10.39 4.28
N LEU A 31 18.45 -10.24 5.38
CA LEU A 31 18.15 -11.35 6.28
C LEU A 31 17.22 -12.36 5.59
N ILE A 32 16.12 -11.89 5.01
CA ILE A 32 15.16 -12.73 4.29
C ILE A 32 15.85 -13.48 3.14
N ASP A 33 16.75 -12.84 2.38
CA ASP A 33 17.46 -13.49 1.28
C ASP A 33 18.33 -14.69 1.73
N GLN A 34 18.77 -14.76 3.00
CA GLN A 34 19.54 -15.89 3.52
C GLN A 34 18.66 -17.10 3.85
N LYS A 35 17.59 -16.88 4.63
CA LYS A 35 16.60 -17.90 5.02
C LYS A 35 15.20 -17.29 4.97
N PRO A 36 14.52 -17.35 3.81
CA PRO A 36 13.31 -16.55 3.55
C PRO A 36 12.20 -16.74 4.57
N LEU A 37 11.81 -17.98 4.87
CA LEU A 37 10.74 -18.26 5.81
C LEU A 37 11.12 -17.92 7.26
N PHE A 38 12.30 -18.36 7.71
CA PHE A 38 12.72 -18.17 9.09
C PHE A 38 12.87 -16.69 9.45
N TYR A 39 13.62 -15.93 8.65
CA TYR A 39 13.84 -14.51 8.94
C TYR A 39 12.58 -13.66 8.69
N SER A 40 11.70 -14.04 7.76
CA SER A 40 10.41 -13.36 7.63
C SER A 40 9.56 -13.52 8.89
N LEU A 41 9.49 -14.73 9.46
CA LEU A 41 8.77 -14.98 10.71
C LEU A 41 9.37 -14.20 11.88
N VAL A 42 10.70 -14.18 12.01
CA VAL A 42 11.40 -13.43 13.05
C VAL A 42 11.13 -11.93 12.91
N CYS A 43 11.27 -11.36 11.71
CA CYS A 43 11.04 -9.94 11.49
C CYS A 43 9.57 -9.56 11.69
N ILE A 44 8.62 -10.33 11.15
CA ILE A 44 7.18 -10.11 11.38
C ILE A 44 6.86 -10.13 12.88
N GLY A 45 7.37 -11.14 13.60
CA GLY A 45 7.18 -11.24 15.04
C GLY A 45 7.77 -10.05 15.79
N ALA A 46 8.98 -9.61 15.44
CA ALA A 46 9.63 -8.46 16.06
C ALA A 46 8.85 -7.16 15.85
N PHE A 47 8.37 -6.89 14.63
CA PHE A 47 7.57 -5.69 14.34
C PHE A 47 6.20 -5.74 15.03
N PHE A 48 5.56 -6.90 15.09
CA PHE A 48 4.31 -7.07 15.82
C PHE A 48 4.48 -6.88 17.34
N ILE A 49 5.54 -7.44 17.93
CA ILE A 49 5.84 -7.22 19.35
C ILE A 49 6.11 -5.73 19.61
N GLY A 50 6.83 -5.06 18.72
CA GLY A 50 7.07 -3.61 18.82
C GLY A 50 5.78 -2.79 18.75
N GLU A 51 4.86 -3.16 17.87
CA GLU A 51 3.54 -2.54 17.76
C GLU A 51 2.74 -2.69 19.06
N VAL A 52 2.58 -3.93 19.54
CA VAL A 52 1.84 -4.23 20.78
C VAL A 52 2.47 -3.54 21.97
N ALA A 53 3.81 -3.53 22.06
CA ALA A 53 4.51 -2.83 23.12
C ALA A 53 4.25 -1.32 23.09
N LEU A 54 4.24 -0.71 21.91
CA LEU A 54 3.94 0.72 21.79
C LEU A 54 2.48 1.04 22.16
N HIS A 55 1.55 0.16 21.78
CA HIS A 55 0.13 0.29 22.12
C HIS A 55 -0.13 0.17 23.63
N GLU A 56 0.43 -0.86 24.27
CA GLU A 56 0.14 -1.18 25.68
C GLU A 56 0.96 -0.33 26.67
N PHE A 57 2.24 -0.08 26.39
CA PHE A 57 3.12 0.62 27.34
C PHE A 57 3.13 2.14 27.17
N TYR A 58 2.61 2.66 26.06
CA TYR A 58 2.58 4.10 25.80
C TYR A 58 1.17 4.57 25.38
N PRO A 59 0.18 4.60 26.28
CA PRO A 59 -1.23 4.86 25.96
C PRO A 59 -1.50 6.24 25.33
N HIS A 60 -0.59 7.20 25.48
CA HIS A 60 -0.65 8.52 24.83
C HIS A 60 0.09 8.59 23.48
N TYR A 61 0.38 7.45 22.83
CA TYR A 61 1.09 7.42 21.54
C TYR A 61 0.38 8.18 20.43
N THR A 62 -0.94 8.34 20.53
CA THR A 62 -1.78 9.03 19.54
C THR A 62 -1.69 10.56 19.64
N GLU A 63 -1.23 11.09 20.77
CA GLU A 63 -1.15 12.54 21.01
C GLU A 63 0.10 13.17 20.39
N ASN A 64 1.15 12.38 20.18
CA ASN A 64 2.38 12.82 19.53
C ASN A 64 2.46 12.25 18.11
N ASP A 65 2.55 13.14 17.12
CA ASP A 65 2.60 12.80 15.70
C ASP A 65 3.71 11.79 15.36
N TRP A 66 4.85 11.83 16.06
CA TRP A 66 5.97 10.92 15.81
C TRP A 66 5.71 9.50 16.32
N THR A 67 5.11 9.37 17.50
CA THR A 67 4.77 8.07 18.07
C THR A 67 3.61 7.43 17.31
N GLN A 68 2.63 8.21 16.85
CA GLN A 68 1.58 7.72 15.96
C GLN A 68 2.16 7.21 14.64
N ARG A 69 3.07 7.95 14.00
CA ARG A 69 3.71 7.50 12.75
C ARG A 69 4.56 6.26 12.93
N LEU A 70 5.26 6.15 14.07
CA LEU A 70 6.02 4.95 14.41
C LEU A 70 5.07 3.76 14.53
N PHE A 71 3.96 3.91 15.24
CA PHE A 71 2.91 2.89 15.34
C PHE A 71 2.41 2.47 13.95
N ASP A 72 2.05 3.42 13.09
CA ASP A 72 1.59 3.14 11.72
C ASP A 72 2.65 2.37 10.90
N CYS A 73 3.94 2.69 11.09
CA CYS A 73 5.02 1.96 10.43
C CYS A 73 5.13 0.53 10.93
N LEU A 74 5.10 0.32 12.26
CA LEU A 74 5.17 -1.01 12.87
C LEU A 74 3.98 -1.88 12.45
N LEU A 75 2.77 -1.33 12.47
CA LEU A 75 1.51 -1.95 12.05
C LEU A 75 1.54 -2.44 10.59
N GLN A 76 2.19 -1.70 9.69
CA GLN A 76 2.17 -1.99 8.24
C GLN A 76 3.38 -2.82 7.77
N THR A 77 4.46 -2.84 8.54
CA THR A 77 5.69 -3.55 8.17
C THR A 77 5.51 -5.05 7.96
N PRO A 78 4.74 -5.79 8.78
CA PRO A 78 4.46 -7.20 8.53
C PRO A 78 3.87 -7.47 7.14
N CYS A 79 2.92 -6.63 6.70
CA CYS A 79 2.29 -6.74 5.39
C CYS A 79 3.31 -6.47 4.25
N MET A 80 4.19 -5.49 4.44
CA MET A 80 5.27 -5.22 3.48
C MET A 80 6.29 -6.36 3.39
N ILE A 81 6.70 -6.95 4.51
CA ILE A 81 7.60 -8.12 4.54
C ILE A 81 6.96 -9.27 3.77
N LEU A 82 5.66 -9.51 4.00
CA LEU A 82 4.92 -10.54 3.30
C LEU A 82 4.90 -10.26 1.79
N GLY A 83 4.57 -9.03 1.38
CA GLY A 83 4.62 -8.61 -0.03
C GLY A 83 6.00 -8.84 -0.67
N TYR A 84 7.08 -8.51 0.03
CA TYR A 84 8.44 -8.78 -0.40
C TYR A 84 8.71 -10.29 -0.57
N LEU A 85 8.27 -11.12 0.37
CA LEU A 85 8.43 -12.56 0.32
C LEU A 85 7.68 -13.19 -0.87
N PHE A 86 6.42 -12.79 -1.08
CA PHE A 86 5.64 -13.23 -2.25
C PHE A 86 6.29 -12.84 -3.58
N ALA A 87 6.83 -11.62 -3.66
CA ALA A 87 7.52 -11.13 -4.85
C ALA A 87 8.84 -11.88 -5.11
N LYS A 88 9.65 -12.08 -4.06
CA LYS A 88 10.98 -12.72 -4.17
C LYS A 88 10.89 -14.21 -4.46
N GLN A 89 9.94 -14.90 -3.83
CA GLN A 89 9.74 -16.34 -4.01
C GLN A 89 8.86 -16.67 -5.21
N HIS A 90 8.24 -15.68 -5.85
CA HIS A 90 7.30 -15.88 -6.96
C HIS A 90 6.12 -16.81 -6.62
N TRP A 91 5.67 -16.84 -5.36
CA TRP A 91 4.64 -17.78 -4.89
C TRP A 91 3.34 -17.70 -5.69
N PHE A 92 2.91 -16.51 -6.10
CA PHE A 92 1.72 -16.35 -6.94
C PHE A 92 1.83 -17.03 -8.31
N THR A 93 3.05 -17.19 -8.84
CA THR A 93 3.28 -17.84 -10.14
C THR A 93 3.32 -19.37 -10.04
N MET A 94 3.57 -19.92 -8.85
CA MET A 94 3.56 -21.37 -8.63
C MET A 94 2.15 -21.95 -8.55
N ILE A 95 1.15 -21.11 -8.30
CA ILE A 95 -0.24 -21.55 -8.14
C ILE A 95 -0.88 -21.71 -9.52
N HIS A 96 -1.19 -22.95 -9.89
CA HIS A 96 -1.95 -23.22 -11.11
C HIS A 96 -3.42 -22.86 -10.92
N ILE A 97 -3.91 -21.86 -11.65
CA ILE A 97 -5.31 -21.41 -11.60
C ILE A 97 -6.06 -22.03 -12.80
N PRO A 98 -7.02 -22.94 -12.57
CA PRO A 98 -7.79 -23.56 -13.65
C PRO A 98 -8.68 -22.53 -14.36
N GLN A 99 -8.80 -22.61 -15.68
CA GLN A 99 -9.71 -21.77 -16.45
C GLN A 99 -11.15 -22.24 -16.29
N SER A 100 -11.96 -21.47 -15.56
CA SER A 100 -13.37 -21.79 -15.28
C SER A 100 -14.15 -20.54 -14.88
N LYS A 101 -15.38 -20.43 -15.39
CA LYS A 101 -16.31 -19.34 -15.03
C LYS A 101 -16.62 -19.33 -13.52
N TYR A 102 -16.67 -20.51 -12.89
CA TYR A 102 -16.88 -20.64 -11.45
C TYR A 102 -15.74 -20.05 -10.63
N MET A 103 -14.50 -20.09 -11.14
CA MET A 103 -13.35 -19.47 -10.48
C MET A 103 -13.43 -17.94 -10.54
N SER A 104 -13.91 -17.37 -11.65
CA SER A 104 -14.14 -15.92 -11.74
C SER A 104 -15.24 -15.46 -10.78
N LEU A 105 -16.31 -16.25 -10.65
CA LEU A 105 -17.42 -15.95 -9.74
C LEU A 105 -16.97 -16.06 -8.27
N LEU A 106 -16.21 -17.10 -7.93
CA LEU A 106 -15.58 -17.26 -6.63
C LEU A 106 -14.66 -16.07 -6.32
N ALA A 107 -13.78 -15.69 -7.24
CA ALA A 107 -12.88 -14.54 -7.07
C ALA A 107 -13.64 -13.24 -6.83
N PHE A 108 -14.75 -13.00 -7.54
CA PHE A 108 -15.60 -11.83 -7.32
C PHE A 108 -16.21 -11.84 -5.91
N PHE A 109 -16.80 -12.95 -5.47
CA PHE A 109 -17.36 -13.07 -4.13
C PHE A 109 -16.28 -12.96 -3.04
N LEU A 110 -15.07 -13.48 -3.28
CA LEU A 110 -13.94 -13.30 -2.37
C LEU A 110 -13.52 -11.85 -2.27
N ILE A 111 -13.42 -11.12 -3.39
CA ILE A 111 -13.12 -9.68 -3.38
C ILE A 111 -14.17 -8.91 -2.56
N VAL A 112 -15.46 -9.12 -2.85
CA VAL A 112 -16.55 -8.46 -2.13
C VAL A 112 -16.53 -8.83 -0.64
N GLY A 113 -16.35 -10.12 -0.33
CA GLY A 113 -16.27 -10.62 1.04
C GLY A 113 -15.09 -10.03 1.81
N ILE A 114 -13.92 -9.91 1.20
CA ILE A 114 -12.73 -9.28 1.79
C ILE A 114 -12.99 -7.79 2.04
N LEU A 115 -13.60 -7.07 1.09
CA LEU A 115 -13.91 -5.65 1.25
C LEU A 115 -14.91 -5.41 2.40
N ILE A 116 -15.93 -6.27 2.53
CA ILE A 116 -16.88 -6.22 3.65
C ILE A 116 -16.20 -6.60 4.96
N ALA A 117 -15.41 -7.68 4.99
CA ALA A 117 -14.70 -8.10 6.21
C ALA A 117 -13.75 -7.01 6.71
N ARG A 118 -13.00 -6.39 5.79
CA ARG A 118 -12.09 -5.28 6.07
C ARG A 118 -12.83 -4.02 6.56
N SER A 119 -14.01 -3.72 6.01
CA SER A 119 -14.80 -2.57 6.46
C SER A 119 -15.41 -2.77 7.85
N LEU A 120 -15.72 -4.02 8.22
CA LEU A 120 -16.21 -4.36 9.55
C LEU A 120 -15.09 -4.41 10.60
N LYS A 121 -13.95 -5.02 10.25
CA LYS A 121 -12.79 -5.16 11.12
C LYS A 121 -11.49 -5.08 10.33
N SER A 122 -10.76 -3.99 10.51
CA SER A 122 -9.41 -3.78 9.96
C SER A 122 -8.30 -4.28 10.89
N ALA A 123 -8.55 -4.36 12.20
CA ALA A 123 -7.59 -4.84 13.19
C ALA A 123 -8.25 -5.70 14.27
N PHE A 124 -7.49 -6.65 14.82
CA PHE A 124 -7.90 -7.46 15.97
C PHE A 124 -6.79 -7.47 17.02
N TRP A 125 -7.05 -6.93 18.21
CA TRP A 125 -6.06 -6.80 19.30
C TRP A 125 -4.73 -6.15 18.87
N GLY A 126 -4.81 -5.09 18.08
CA GLY A 126 -3.60 -4.45 17.54
C GLY A 126 -2.84 -5.35 16.55
N PHE A 127 -3.53 -6.27 15.87
CA PHE A 127 -2.96 -6.97 14.71
C PHE A 127 -3.66 -6.46 13.45
N ASN A 128 -2.89 -5.95 12.50
CA ASN A 128 -3.40 -5.52 11.21
C ASN A 128 -3.89 -6.72 10.37
N LEU A 129 -5.20 -6.83 10.19
CA LEU A 129 -5.78 -7.91 9.39
C LEU A 129 -5.49 -7.76 7.89
N ASP A 130 -5.00 -6.59 7.44
CA ASP A 130 -4.52 -6.42 6.08
C ASP A 130 -3.37 -7.37 5.75
N PHE A 131 -2.66 -7.90 6.76
CA PHE A 131 -1.70 -9.00 6.60
C PHE A 131 -2.31 -10.23 5.90
N PHE A 132 -3.58 -10.54 6.18
CA PHE A 132 -4.31 -11.64 5.53
C PHE A 132 -5.14 -11.16 4.34
N TYR A 133 -5.79 -10.01 4.48
CA TYR A 133 -6.66 -9.50 3.42
C TYR A 133 -5.89 -9.16 2.15
N ALA A 134 -4.69 -8.57 2.25
CA ALA A 134 -3.94 -8.14 1.06
C ALA A 134 -3.50 -9.33 0.17
N PRO A 135 -2.87 -10.40 0.69
CA PRO A 135 -2.55 -11.58 -0.15
C PRO A 135 -3.78 -12.24 -0.76
N LEU A 136 -4.87 -12.38 0.01
CA LEU A 136 -6.11 -12.97 -0.49
C LEU A 136 -6.76 -12.10 -1.57
N PHE A 137 -6.71 -10.79 -1.40
CA PHE A 137 -7.23 -9.84 -2.38
C PHE A 137 -6.41 -9.91 -3.67
N ILE A 138 -5.06 -9.88 -3.57
CA ILE A 138 -4.16 -10.01 -4.72
C ILE A 138 -4.40 -11.35 -5.44
N PHE A 139 -4.52 -12.44 -4.69
CA PHE A 139 -4.83 -13.76 -5.26
C PHE A 139 -6.17 -13.77 -6.00
N SER A 140 -7.21 -13.15 -5.42
CA SER A 140 -8.53 -13.07 -6.06
C SER A 140 -8.48 -12.24 -7.35
N VAL A 141 -7.75 -11.12 -7.35
CA VAL A 141 -7.52 -10.31 -8.55
C VAL A 141 -6.72 -11.09 -9.60
N LEU A 142 -5.73 -11.89 -9.18
CA LEU A 142 -4.96 -12.75 -10.07
C LEU A 142 -5.85 -13.79 -10.76
N ILE A 143 -6.76 -14.45 -10.02
CA ILE A 143 -7.74 -15.36 -10.61
C ILE A 143 -8.57 -14.62 -11.65
N MET A 144 -9.16 -13.48 -11.29
CA MET A 144 -10.05 -12.71 -12.17
C MET A 144 -9.32 -12.25 -13.46
N THR A 145 -8.11 -11.75 -13.33
CA THR A 145 -7.30 -11.29 -14.47
C THR A 145 -6.85 -12.46 -15.37
N ASN A 146 -6.51 -13.62 -14.79
CA ASN A 146 -6.15 -14.81 -15.56
C ASN A 146 -7.33 -15.37 -16.36
N GLN A 147 -8.56 -15.29 -15.82
CA GLN A 147 -9.77 -15.72 -16.55
C GLN A 147 -10.14 -14.78 -17.70
N LEU A 148 -9.94 -13.47 -17.53
CA LEU A 148 -10.33 -12.48 -18.54
C LEU A 148 -9.45 -12.53 -19.80
N SER A 149 -8.25 -13.12 -19.73
CA SER A 149 -7.26 -13.22 -20.81
C SER A 149 -7.06 -11.92 -21.63
N ASN A 150 -7.43 -10.77 -21.06
CA ASN A 150 -7.50 -9.52 -21.80
C ASN A 150 -6.16 -8.81 -21.69
N ARG A 151 -5.43 -8.81 -22.81
CA ARG A 151 -4.11 -8.18 -22.92
C ARG A 151 -4.16 -6.69 -22.60
N ILE A 152 -5.26 -6.01 -22.88
CA ILE A 152 -5.42 -4.58 -22.58
C ILE A 152 -5.49 -4.37 -21.06
N VAL A 153 -6.34 -5.12 -20.37
CA VAL A 153 -6.50 -5.02 -18.91
C VAL A 153 -5.19 -5.31 -18.20
N SER A 154 -4.49 -6.39 -18.60
CA SER A 154 -3.18 -6.73 -18.06
C SER A 154 -2.15 -5.62 -18.30
N LYS A 155 -2.12 -5.03 -19.51
CA LYS A 155 -1.22 -3.91 -19.83
C LYS A 155 -1.52 -2.66 -18.99
N VAL A 156 -2.80 -2.29 -18.83
CA VAL A 156 -3.21 -1.14 -18.01
C VAL A 156 -2.83 -1.36 -16.54
N LEU A 157 -3.14 -2.53 -15.96
CA LEU A 157 -2.79 -2.85 -14.58
C LEU A 157 -1.26 -2.84 -14.36
N THR A 158 -0.50 -3.34 -15.32
CA THR A 158 0.97 -3.31 -15.27
C THR A 158 1.50 -1.88 -15.29
N ILE A 159 0.97 -1.02 -16.16
CA ILE A 159 1.37 0.40 -16.23
C ILE A 159 1.04 1.10 -14.90
N LEU A 160 -0.19 0.96 -14.41
CA LEU A 160 -0.61 1.56 -13.14
C LEU A 160 0.22 1.05 -11.96
N GLY A 161 0.51 -0.25 -11.92
CA GLY A 161 1.37 -0.87 -10.91
C GLY A 161 2.78 -0.28 -10.93
N ASN A 162 3.40 -0.17 -12.11
CA ASN A 162 4.74 0.38 -12.26
C ASN A 162 4.84 1.88 -11.93
N THR A 163 3.76 2.64 -12.12
CA THR A 163 3.71 4.07 -11.76
C THR A 163 3.20 4.34 -10.35
N SER A 164 2.68 3.32 -9.64
CA SER A 164 1.92 3.48 -8.41
C SER A 164 2.66 4.26 -7.32
N VAL A 165 3.94 3.97 -7.07
CA VAL A 165 4.74 4.66 -6.04
C VAL A 165 4.79 6.17 -6.29
N TYR A 166 5.00 6.59 -7.54
CA TYR A 166 5.03 7.99 -7.93
C TYR A 166 3.64 8.64 -7.83
N MET A 167 2.56 7.90 -8.13
CA MET A 167 1.19 8.37 -7.95
C MET A 167 0.90 8.64 -6.47
N TRP A 168 1.28 7.71 -5.58
CA TRP A 168 1.18 7.87 -4.14
C TRP A 168 1.98 9.07 -3.63
N PHE A 169 3.18 9.30 -4.17
CA PHE A 169 3.98 10.47 -3.84
C PHE A 169 3.26 11.79 -4.19
N PHE A 170 2.71 11.91 -5.40
CA PHE A 170 1.93 13.10 -5.77
C PHE A 170 0.64 13.25 -4.98
N HIS A 171 -0.03 12.13 -4.67
CA HIS A 171 -1.19 12.15 -3.80
C HIS A 171 -0.83 12.78 -2.45
N ALA A 172 0.24 12.32 -1.79
CA ALA A 172 0.73 12.96 -0.57
C ALA A 172 1.03 14.43 -0.78
N LEU A 173 1.76 14.77 -1.85
CA LEU A 173 2.15 16.13 -2.16
C LEU A 173 0.94 17.05 -2.35
N PHE A 174 -0.17 16.59 -2.94
CA PHE A 174 -1.37 17.41 -3.10
C PHE A 174 -2.12 17.66 -1.80
N PHE A 175 -2.01 16.74 -0.83
CA PHE A 175 -2.76 16.82 0.43
C PHE A 175 -1.91 17.29 1.62
N THR A 176 -0.64 17.65 1.44
CA THR A 176 0.15 18.25 2.53
C THR A 176 -0.36 19.66 2.86
N LYS A 177 -0.20 20.06 4.13
CA LYS A 177 -0.64 21.37 4.62
C LYS A 177 -0.13 22.56 3.79
N VAL A 178 1.09 22.46 3.25
CA VAL A 178 1.76 23.56 2.54
C VAL A 178 1.18 23.78 1.14
N THR A 179 0.76 22.71 0.48
CA THR A 179 0.39 22.69 -0.94
C THR A 179 -1.11 22.51 -1.14
N ARG A 180 -1.83 22.02 -0.13
CA ARG A 180 -3.27 21.72 -0.20
C ARG A 180 -4.10 22.90 -0.67
N GLU A 181 -3.85 24.11 -0.18
CA GLU A 181 -4.65 25.28 -0.56
C GLU A 181 -4.53 25.59 -2.06
N LEU A 182 -3.39 25.27 -2.68
CA LEU A 182 -3.18 25.43 -4.11
C LEU A 182 -3.85 24.31 -4.92
N TYR A 183 -3.79 23.06 -4.46
CA TYR A 183 -4.25 21.90 -5.25
C TYR A 183 -5.71 21.48 -4.97
N GLN A 184 -6.25 21.78 -3.80
CA GLN A 184 -7.61 21.39 -3.40
C GLN A 184 -8.69 21.87 -4.40
N PRO A 185 -8.63 23.10 -4.96
CA PRO A 185 -9.59 23.54 -5.99
C PRO A 185 -9.55 22.69 -7.27
N PHE A 186 -8.39 22.11 -7.61
CA PHE A 186 -8.21 21.28 -8.80
C PHE A 186 -8.57 19.81 -8.56
N VAL A 187 -8.50 19.35 -7.31
CA VAL A 187 -8.75 17.96 -6.93
C VAL A 187 -10.20 17.74 -6.52
N ALA A 188 -10.79 18.66 -5.74
CA ALA A 188 -12.17 18.61 -5.27
C ALA A 188 -13.15 19.28 -6.25
N VAL A 189 -13.14 18.83 -7.51
CA VAL A 189 -13.98 19.38 -8.59
C VAL A 189 -15.47 19.03 -8.42
N SER A 190 -15.79 18.07 -7.55
CA SER A 190 -17.14 17.58 -7.31
C SER A 190 -17.30 17.13 -5.86
N ASP A 191 -18.52 17.13 -5.34
CA ASP A 191 -18.85 16.53 -4.04
C ASP A 191 -18.96 15.00 -4.09
N SER A 192 -19.00 14.42 -5.30
CA SER A 192 -19.06 12.96 -5.46
C SER A 192 -17.71 12.31 -5.18
N PHE A 193 -17.67 11.46 -4.16
CA PHE A 193 -16.49 10.68 -3.77
C PHE A 193 -15.88 9.91 -4.95
N TRP A 194 -16.70 9.31 -5.81
CA TRP A 194 -16.24 8.53 -6.96
C TRP A 194 -15.57 9.41 -8.03
N ILE A 195 -16.10 10.61 -8.24
CA ILE A 195 -15.56 11.57 -9.21
C ILE A 195 -14.23 12.09 -8.68
N VAL A 196 -14.18 12.53 -7.42
CA VAL A 196 -12.94 13.02 -6.78
C VAL A 196 -11.86 11.95 -6.78
N THR A 197 -12.20 10.71 -6.41
CA THR A 197 -11.23 9.60 -6.38
C THR A 197 -10.68 9.31 -7.77
N SER A 198 -11.55 9.14 -8.77
CA SER A 198 -11.14 8.85 -10.14
C SER A 198 -10.30 9.99 -10.74
N TRP A 199 -10.69 11.23 -10.47
CA TRP A 199 -9.97 12.43 -10.90
C TRP A 199 -8.60 12.55 -10.25
N THR A 200 -8.51 12.28 -8.94
CA THR A 200 -7.24 12.27 -8.20
C THR A 200 -6.30 11.20 -8.75
N ILE A 201 -6.80 9.99 -9.05
CA ILE A 201 -6.01 8.92 -9.67
C ILE A 201 -5.49 9.39 -11.03
N LEU A 202 -6.32 10.03 -11.86
CA LEU A 202 -5.92 10.52 -13.17
C LEU A 202 -4.85 11.62 -13.07
N LEU A 203 -5.04 12.61 -12.20
CA LEU A 203 -4.07 13.69 -11.99
C LEU A 203 -2.72 13.15 -11.48
N THR A 204 -2.75 12.32 -10.44
CA THR A 204 -1.53 11.73 -9.88
C THR A 204 -0.84 10.79 -10.87
N PHE A 205 -1.60 10.09 -11.71
CA PHE A 205 -1.06 9.31 -12.82
C PHE A 205 -0.35 10.20 -13.83
N VAL A 206 -0.96 11.28 -14.32
CA VAL A 206 -0.30 12.20 -15.27
C VAL A 206 0.97 12.80 -14.67
N CYS A 207 0.91 13.27 -13.42
CA CYS A 207 2.09 13.81 -12.73
C CYS A 207 3.19 12.76 -12.55
N SER A 208 2.84 11.49 -12.27
CA SER A 208 3.81 10.41 -12.10
C SER A 208 4.71 10.20 -13.32
N TRP A 209 4.17 10.43 -14.54
CA TRP A 209 4.95 10.33 -15.77
C TRP A 209 6.04 11.40 -15.87
N CYS A 210 5.80 12.60 -15.32
CA CYS A 210 6.82 13.66 -15.26
C CYS A 210 8.01 13.23 -14.40
N ILE A 211 7.77 12.62 -13.23
CA ILE A 211 8.86 12.09 -12.39
C ILE A 211 9.55 10.92 -13.10
N LEU A 212 8.79 9.99 -13.67
CA LEU A 212 9.36 8.84 -14.39
C LEU A 212 10.30 9.29 -15.50
N PHE A 213 9.94 10.33 -16.25
CA PHE A 213 10.79 10.92 -17.28
C PHE A 213 12.13 11.44 -16.71
N VAL A 214 12.08 12.15 -15.59
CA VAL A 214 13.27 12.68 -14.91
C VAL A 214 14.15 11.54 -14.37
N VAL A 215 13.57 10.57 -13.68
CA VAL A 215 14.27 9.41 -13.12
C VAL A 215 14.98 8.63 -14.23
N ASN A 216 14.26 8.30 -15.31
CA ASN A 216 14.84 7.59 -16.45
C ASN A 216 16.00 8.34 -17.11
N LYS A 217 15.97 9.67 -17.12
CA LYS A 217 17.04 10.51 -17.66
C LYS A 217 18.27 10.52 -16.75
N ILE A 218 18.07 10.48 -15.43
CA ILE A 218 19.16 10.41 -14.44
C ILE A 218 19.81 9.03 -14.45
N GLU A 219 19.01 7.95 -14.46
CA GLU A 219 19.54 6.58 -14.52
C GLU A 219 20.41 6.35 -15.76
N LYS A 220 19.99 6.87 -16.93
CA LYS A 220 20.77 6.82 -18.16
C LYS A 220 22.10 7.57 -18.11
N LYS A 221 22.28 8.51 -17.19
CA LYS A 221 23.54 9.23 -16.98
C LYS A 221 24.46 8.57 -15.96
N LEU A 222 23.91 7.69 -15.11
CA LEU A 222 24.63 6.97 -14.06
C LEU A 222 25.12 5.58 -14.51
N LYS A 223 24.55 5.04 -15.59
CA LYS A 223 25.05 3.86 -16.31
C LYS A 223 26.01 4.28 -17.41
#